data_AF-A0A974U8X2-F1
#
_entry.id   AF-A0A974U8X2-F1
#
_cell.length_a   1.000
_cell.length_b   1.000
_cell.length_c   1.000
_cell.angle_alpha   90.00
_cell.angle_beta   90.00
_cell.angle_gamma   90.00
#
_symmetry.space_group_name_H-M   'P 1'
#
loop_
_entity.id
_entity.type
_entity.pdbx_description
1 polymer ?
#
loop_
_entity_poly.entity_id
_entity_poly.type
_entity_poly.pdbx_seq_one_letter_code
_entity_poly.pdbx_strand_id
1 'polypeptide(L)'
;MLNEIISLNHKMSVDISENFIRKKMPEILKVLLIDRTKSTKKMIKNIIWANNNYIEHGSECYAPTAQIKPALIAGKMERLIMPRALKSQDIQKKRTRAKAEVFTPTWIVKRQNDTVEKDYLNDDVKTYISRIWLEITCGEGPYMATRYDMYTGEILPIGEREGFIDRKLKRISSEINDKLEWHSFAILAYQASYGFEWNGDSLLLARENLLYTYCDYYVAKWKEKPSYENFKHIAEIISYNVFQMDGIKYIVPLSDMDTLETETQLNPFTKNYDSPSITHNNGKRVKIMNWNTNKMEFFDKEISM
;
A
#
# COMPACT_ATOMS: atom_id res chain seq x y z
N MET A 1 -17.59 29.63 15.59
CA MET A 1 -17.07 29.57 14.20
C MET A 1 -15.64 29.05 14.08
N LEU A 2 -14.57 29.72 14.52
CA LEU A 2 -13.22 29.10 14.47
C LEU A 2 -13.12 27.83 15.34
N ASN A 3 -13.78 27.86 16.50
CA ASN A 3 -13.88 26.72 17.40
C ASN A 3 -14.82 25.61 16.91
N GLU A 4 -15.69 25.86 15.91
CA GLU A 4 -16.51 24.80 15.30
C GLU A 4 -15.76 24.05 14.19
N ILE A 5 -14.85 24.74 13.50
CA ILE A 5 -13.90 24.14 12.56
C ILE A 5 -12.89 23.24 13.32
N ILE A 6 -12.55 23.61 14.57
CA ILE A 6 -11.73 22.80 15.47
C ILE A 6 -12.58 21.71 16.19
N SER A 7 -13.88 21.92 16.43
CA SER A 7 -14.77 20.90 17.04
C SER A 7 -15.21 19.81 16.05
N LEU A 8 -15.10 20.07 14.74
CA LEU A 8 -14.95 19.06 13.70
C LEU A 8 -13.50 18.57 13.64
N ASN A 9 -12.86 18.42 14.80
CA ASN A 9 -11.99 17.31 15.08
C ASN A 9 -12.71 16.08 14.55
N HIS A 10 -12.38 15.77 13.28
CA HIS A 10 -12.10 14.43 12.84
C HIS A 10 -11.86 13.63 14.10
N LYS A 11 -12.77 12.71 14.48
CA LYS A 11 -12.26 11.49 15.07
C LYS A 11 -11.29 11.00 14.01
N MET A 12 -10.03 11.45 14.10
CA MET A 12 -8.93 10.85 13.38
C MET A 12 -9.08 9.42 13.87
N SER A 13 -9.64 8.61 12.99
CA SER A 13 -9.75 7.20 13.22
C SER A 13 -8.47 6.67 12.62
N VAL A 14 -7.78 5.86 13.40
CA VAL A 14 -6.64 5.07 12.96
C VAL A 14 -7.06 4.33 11.69
N ASP A 15 -8.24 3.72 11.76
CA ASP A 15 -8.93 3.03 10.68
C ASP A 15 -9.59 4.03 9.71
N ILE A 16 -9.17 4.01 8.46
CA ILE A 16 -9.72 4.85 7.41
C ILE A 16 -10.93 4.13 6.81
N SER A 17 -12.11 4.76 6.89
CA SER A 17 -13.34 4.15 6.38
C SER A 17 -13.32 3.98 4.85
N GLU A 18 -13.30 2.74 4.38
CA GLU A 18 -13.43 2.40 2.96
C GLU A 18 -14.81 2.81 2.42
N ASN A 19 -15.84 2.81 3.27
CA ASN A 19 -17.15 3.35 2.90
C ASN A 19 -17.09 4.85 2.59
N PHE A 20 -16.32 5.61 3.38
CA PHE A 20 -16.11 7.03 3.12
C PHE A 20 -15.40 7.24 1.79
N ILE A 21 -14.29 6.53 1.54
CA ILE A 21 -13.55 6.64 0.27
C ILE A 21 -14.44 6.19 -0.89
N ARG A 22 -15.12 5.04 -0.79
CA ARG A 22 -16.01 4.54 -1.85
C ARG A 22 -17.14 5.50 -2.19
N LYS A 23 -17.74 6.14 -1.18
CA LYS A 23 -18.88 7.06 -1.37
C LYS A 23 -18.45 8.42 -1.89
N LYS A 24 -17.32 8.94 -1.42
CA LYS A 24 -16.88 10.32 -1.72
C LYS A 24 -15.84 10.39 -2.84
N MET A 25 -15.02 9.36 -2.99
CA MET A 25 -13.84 9.31 -3.86
C MET A 25 -13.68 7.91 -4.51
N PRO A 26 -14.70 7.39 -5.22
CA PRO A 26 -14.68 6.02 -5.75
C PRO A 26 -13.51 5.75 -6.71
N GLU A 27 -13.09 6.74 -7.50
CA GLU A 27 -11.95 6.57 -8.40
C GLU A 27 -10.62 6.45 -7.65
N ILE A 28 -10.48 7.12 -6.50
CA ILE A 28 -9.29 7.00 -5.66
C ILE A 28 -9.23 5.59 -5.06
N LEU A 29 -10.34 5.07 -4.54
CA LEU A 29 -10.37 3.68 -4.04
C LEU A 29 -10.01 2.67 -5.14
N LYS A 30 -10.51 2.88 -6.36
CA LYS A 30 -10.12 2.05 -7.50
C LYS A 30 -8.61 2.11 -7.70
N VAL A 31 -8.01 3.31 -7.76
CA VAL A 31 -6.56 3.49 -7.92
C VAL A 31 -5.76 2.80 -6.83
N LEU A 32 -6.17 2.92 -5.57
CA LEU A 32 -5.50 2.28 -4.43
C LEU A 32 -5.58 0.75 -4.46
N LEU A 33 -6.54 0.17 -5.17
CA LEU A 33 -6.67 -1.28 -5.34
C LEU A 33 -5.94 -1.81 -6.59
N ILE A 34 -5.51 -0.96 -7.52
CA ILE A 34 -4.89 -1.41 -8.78
C ILE A 34 -3.57 -2.15 -8.49
N ASP A 35 -3.41 -3.30 -9.14
CA ASP A 35 -2.13 -3.94 -9.36
C ASP A 35 -1.55 -3.43 -10.68
N ARG A 36 -0.50 -2.59 -10.61
CA ARG A 36 0.13 -1.97 -11.77
C ARG A 36 0.93 -2.95 -12.63
N THR A 37 1.36 -4.10 -12.09
CA THR A 37 2.04 -5.16 -12.84
C THR A 37 1.04 -5.99 -13.64
N LYS A 38 -0.13 -6.30 -13.06
CA LYS A 38 -1.18 -7.08 -13.73
C LYS A 38 -2.08 -6.26 -14.65
N SER A 39 -2.18 -4.96 -14.42
CA SER A 39 -3.04 -4.07 -15.22
C SER A 39 -2.42 -3.65 -16.54
N THR A 40 -3.27 -3.40 -17.53
CA THR A 40 -2.95 -2.83 -18.83
C THR A 40 -3.94 -1.73 -19.18
N LYS A 41 -3.69 -0.95 -20.24
CA LYS A 41 -4.64 0.07 -20.71
C LYS A 41 -6.03 -0.48 -21.03
N LYS A 42 -6.14 -1.76 -21.40
CA LYS A 42 -7.41 -2.43 -21.78
C LYS A 42 -8.09 -3.14 -20.62
N MET A 43 -7.31 -3.57 -19.62
CA MET A 43 -7.79 -4.44 -18.55
C MET A 43 -7.12 -4.06 -17.24
N ILE A 44 -7.94 -3.57 -16.31
CA ILE A 44 -7.51 -3.28 -14.94
C ILE A 44 -7.67 -4.55 -14.10
N LYS A 45 -6.64 -4.83 -13.31
CA LYS A 45 -6.62 -5.90 -12.31
C LYS A 45 -6.28 -5.27 -10.97
N ASN A 46 -6.96 -5.71 -9.93
CA ASN A 46 -6.67 -5.28 -8.57
C ASN A 46 -5.64 -6.21 -7.92
N ILE A 47 -5.07 -5.74 -6.81
CA ILE A 47 -4.32 -6.57 -5.87
C ILE A 47 -5.20 -7.72 -5.36
N ILE A 48 -4.56 -8.82 -4.99
CA ILE A 48 -5.24 -10.03 -4.51
C ILE A 48 -5.12 -10.15 -2.99
N TRP A 49 -5.98 -10.95 -2.36
CA TRP A 49 -5.91 -11.16 -0.91
C TRP A 49 -4.56 -11.76 -0.47
N ALA A 50 -4.07 -12.76 -1.21
CA ALA A 50 -2.83 -13.52 -0.94
C ALA A 50 -2.78 -14.20 0.45
N ASN A 51 -3.91 -14.34 1.12
CA ASN A 51 -4.06 -15.04 2.38
C ASN A 51 -5.47 -15.64 2.54
N ASN A 52 -5.62 -16.52 3.53
CA ASN A 52 -6.87 -17.24 3.81
C ASN A 52 -7.71 -16.56 4.89
N ASN A 53 -7.38 -15.34 5.32
CA ASN A 53 -7.93 -14.74 6.55
C ASN A 53 -9.44 -14.47 6.46
N TYR A 54 -9.99 -14.39 5.25
CA TYR A 54 -11.36 -13.95 5.00
C TYR A 54 -12.20 -15.00 4.26
N ILE A 55 -11.70 -16.23 4.09
CA ILE A 55 -12.37 -17.31 3.35
C ILE A 55 -13.76 -17.62 3.91
N GLU A 56 -13.95 -17.49 5.22
CA GLU A 56 -15.25 -17.73 5.89
C GLU A 56 -16.36 -16.77 5.42
N HIS A 57 -16.00 -15.60 4.86
CA HIS A 57 -16.97 -14.67 4.27
C HIS A 57 -17.37 -15.01 2.83
N GLY A 58 -16.72 -15.99 2.21
CA GLY A 58 -17.01 -16.47 0.86
C GLY A 58 -15.77 -17.09 0.21
N SER A 59 -15.77 -18.41 0.05
CA SER A 59 -14.62 -19.19 -0.40
C SER A 59 -14.06 -18.76 -1.77
N GLU A 60 -14.92 -18.30 -2.68
CA GLU A 60 -14.49 -17.83 -4.01
C GLU A 60 -14.03 -16.37 -4.01
N CYS A 61 -14.82 -15.48 -3.40
CA CYS A 61 -14.55 -14.03 -3.44
C CYS A 61 -13.38 -13.60 -2.52
N TYR A 62 -13.07 -14.39 -1.51
CA TYR A 62 -12.02 -14.15 -0.53
C TYR A 62 -10.90 -15.21 -0.60
N ALA A 63 -10.83 -15.98 -1.69
CA ALA A 63 -9.70 -16.88 -1.94
C ALA A 63 -8.38 -16.09 -2.04
N PRO A 64 -7.22 -16.70 -1.73
CA PRO A 64 -5.91 -16.03 -1.85
C PRO A 64 -5.64 -15.43 -3.22
N THR A 65 -6.09 -16.07 -4.29
CA THR A 65 -5.91 -15.62 -5.68
C THR A 65 -7.00 -14.65 -6.14
N ALA A 66 -8.05 -14.43 -5.33
CA ALA A 66 -9.13 -13.51 -5.66
C ALA A 66 -8.71 -12.06 -5.48
N GLN A 67 -9.21 -11.21 -6.38
CA GLN A 67 -8.97 -9.76 -6.36
C GLN A 67 -9.79 -9.07 -5.29
N ILE A 68 -9.17 -8.13 -4.57
CA ILE A 68 -9.87 -7.27 -3.62
C ILE A 68 -10.71 -6.27 -4.42
N LYS A 69 -12.04 -6.36 -4.33
CA LYS A 69 -12.99 -5.48 -5.01
C LYS A 69 -13.61 -4.50 -4.01
N PRO A 70 -13.96 -3.27 -4.42
CA PRO A 70 -14.61 -2.30 -3.52
C PRO A 70 -15.87 -2.83 -2.82
N ALA A 71 -16.63 -3.72 -3.49
CA ALA A 71 -17.83 -4.33 -2.91
C ALA A 71 -17.55 -5.34 -1.78
N LEU A 72 -16.33 -5.87 -1.69
CA LEU A 72 -15.92 -6.86 -0.68
C LEU A 72 -15.36 -6.21 0.59
N ILE A 73 -15.05 -4.92 0.55
CA ILE A 73 -14.40 -4.18 1.65
C ILE A 73 -15.24 -2.98 2.11
N ALA A 74 -16.47 -2.87 1.61
CA ALA A 74 -17.35 -1.75 1.93
C ALA A 74 -18.78 -2.24 2.19
N GLY A 75 -19.66 -1.32 2.58
CA GLY A 75 -21.03 -1.63 2.99
C GLY A 75 -21.02 -2.45 4.27
N LYS A 76 -21.60 -3.66 4.24
CA LYS A 76 -21.63 -4.57 5.39
C LYS A 76 -20.24 -5.09 5.79
N MET A 77 -19.25 -4.96 4.90
CA MET A 77 -17.88 -5.43 5.09
C MET A 77 -16.88 -4.31 5.47
N GLU A 78 -17.35 -3.11 5.84
CA GLU A 78 -16.49 -1.93 6.11
C GLU A 78 -15.41 -2.14 7.17
N ARG A 79 -15.55 -3.08 8.11
CA ARG A 79 -14.55 -3.33 9.16
C ARG A 79 -13.73 -4.59 8.93
N LEU A 80 -13.71 -5.06 7.69
CA LEU A 80 -13.02 -6.29 7.32
C LEU A 80 -11.51 -6.06 7.28
N ILE A 81 -11.10 -5.03 6.55
CA ILE A 81 -9.73 -4.52 6.55
C ILE A 81 -9.69 -3.43 7.60
N MET A 82 -8.74 -3.53 8.52
CA MET A 82 -8.53 -2.52 9.56
C MET A 82 -7.12 -2.67 10.13
N PRO A 83 -6.56 -1.59 10.70
CA PRO A 83 -5.27 -1.62 11.38
C PRO A 83 -5.18 -2.75 12.39
N ARG A 84 -4.02 -3.38 12.42
CA ARG A 84 -3.76 -4.56 13.23
C ARG A 84 -4.03 -4.35 14.70
N ALA A 85 -3.63 -3.19 15.23
CA ALA A 85 -3.82 -2.81 16.63
C ALA A 85 -5.29 -2.83 17.06
N LEU A 86 -6.23 -2.67 16.12
CA LEU A 86 -7.67 -2.67 16.38
C LEU A 86 -8.31 -4.07 16.29
N LYS A 87 -7.60 -5.07 15.76
CA LYS A 87 -8.10 -6.46 15.69
C LYS A 87 -8.10 -7.11 17.06
N SER A 88 -8.97 -8.09 17.29
CA SER A 88 -8.99 -8.84 18.56
C SER A 88 -7.65 -9.52 18.84
N GLN A 89 -7.29 -9.68 20.12
CA GLN A 89 -6.01 -10.29 20.52
C GLN A 89 -5.83 -11.72 19.95
N ASP A 90 -6.91 -12.48 19.77
CA ASP A 90 -6.85 -13.82 19.19
C ASP A 90 -6.51 -13.79 17.71
N ILE A 91 -7.12 -12.86 16.96
CA ILE A 91 -6.77 -12.61 15.55
C ILE A 91 -5.32 -12.09 15.47
N GLN A 92 -4.88 -11.27 16.44
CA GLN A 92 -3.50 -10.81 16.56
C GLN A 92 -2.51 -11.99 16.71
N LYS A 93 -2.74 -12.89 17.66
CA LYS A 93 -1.88 -14.06 17.89
C LYS A 93 -1.85 -15.02 16.69
N LYS A 94 -3.01 -15.26 16.05
CA LYS A 94 -3.12 -16.19 14.92
C LYS A 94 -2.26 -15.77 13.73
N ARG A 95 -2.31 -14.50 13.29
CA ARG A 95 -1.50 -14.10 12.13
C ARG A 95 -0.01 -13.93 12.45
N THR A 96 0.38 -13.51 13.66
CA THR A 96 1.81 -13.47 14.03
C THR A 96 2.44 -14.87 13.92
N ARG A 97 1.72 -15.91 14.38
CA ARG A 97 2.20 -17.30 14.27
C ARG A 97 2.19 -17.83 12.84
N ALA A 98 1.17 -17.52 12.05
CA ALA A 98 0.98 -18.10 10.71
C ALA A 98 1.73 -17.35 9.59
N LYS A 99 2.04 -16.06 9.79
CA LYS A 99 2.54 -15.15 8.73
C LYS A 99 3.76 -14.34 9.14
N ALA A 100 4.30 -14.58 10.34
CA ALA A 100 5.40 -13.79 10.90
C ALA A 100 5.11 -12.28 10.90
N GLU A 101 3.84 -11.88 11.05
CA GLU A 101 3.47 -10.47 11.21
C GLU A 101 4.06 -9.95 12.54
N VAL A 102 4.99 -9.00 12.45
CA VAL A 102 5.66 -8.35 13.59
C VAL A 102 5.16 -6.91 13.73
N PHE A 103 5.01 -6.47 14.97
CA PHE A 103 4.73 -5.06 15.29
C PHE A 103 6.04 -4.28 15.33
N THR A 104 6.11 -3.19 14.57
CA THR A 104 7.24 -2.24 14.64
C THR A 104 6.76 -0.98 15.37
N PRO A 105 7.03 -0.83 16.68
CA PRO A 105 6.65 0.38 17.41
C PRO A 105 7.34 1.62 16.84
N THR A 106 6.73 2.79 17.04
CA THR A 106 7.24 4.05 16.47
C THR A 106 8.65 4.39 16.91
N TRP A 107 9.03 4.04 18.15
CA TRP A 107 10.39 4.28 18.64
C TRP A 107 11.46 3.45 17.91
N ILE A 108 11.11 2.25 17.40
CA ILE A 108 12.00 1.45 16.55
C ILE A 108 12.12 2.12 15.18
N VAL A 109 10.98 2.50 14.58
CA VAL A 109 10.95 3.23 13.30
C VAL A 109 11.86 4.44 13.36
N LYS A 110 11.69 5.26 14.42
CA LYS A 110 12.53 6.42 14.70
C LYS A 110 14.00 6.06 14.72
N ARG A 111 14.38 5.07 15.52
CA ARG A 111 15.79 4.71 15.71
C ARG A 111 16.46 4.27 14.41
N GLN A 112 15.77 3.51 13.56
CA GLN A 112 16.33 3.06 12.29
C GLN A 112 16.37 4.17 11.25
N ASN A 113 15.29 4.95 11.10
CA ASN A 113 15.25 6.09 10.19
C ASN A 113 16.28 7.16 10.58
N ASP A 114 16.44 7.45 11.88
CA ASP A 114 17.49 8.34 12.41
C ASP A 114 18.89 7.85 12.04
N THR A 115 19.11 6.54 11.98
CA THR A 115 20.43 5.99 11.64
C THR A 115 20.79 6.24 10.18
N VAL A 116 19.83 6.02 9.28
CA VAL A 116 20.01 6.24 7.84
C VAL A 116 20.07 7.72 7.50
N GLU A 117 19.26 8.55 8.17
CA GLU A 117 19.13 9.97 7.87
C GLU A 117 20.35 10.81 8.25
N LYS A 118 21.15 10.38 9.23
CA LYS A 118 22.36 11.11 9.68
C LYS A 118 23.28 11.54 8.54
N ASP A 119 23.37 10.73 7.50
CA ASP A 119 24.24 10.98 6.36
C ASP A 119 23.70 12.05 5.39
N TYR A 120 22.44 12.48 5.56
CA TYR A 120 21.69 13.31 4.60
C TYR A 120 21.14 14.60 5.20
N LEU A 121 21.44 14.89 6.48
CA LEU A 121 20.91 16.07 7.18
C LEU A 121 21.31 17.40 6.52
N ASN A 122 22.49 17.45 5.90
CA ASN A 122 23.04 18.65 5.26
C ASN A 122 22.67 18.81 3.78
N ASP A 123 21.94 17.84 3.20
CA ASP A 123 21.46 17.95 1.82
C ASP A 123 20.51 19.15 1.69
N ASP A 124 20.48 19.81 0.52
CA ASP A 124 19.40 20.73 0.21
C ASP A 124 18.05 19.98 0.15
N VAL A 125 16.94 20.71 0.29
CA VAL A 125 15.59 20.11 0.35
C VAL A 125 15.32 19.21 -0.84
N LYS A 126 15.69 19.62 -2.05
CA LYS A 126 15.37 18.87 -3.26
C LYS A 126 16.18 17.58 -3.31
N THR A 127 17.46 17.63 -2.97
CA THR A 127 18.30 16.43 -2.87
C THR A 127 17.77 15.46 -1.83
N TYR A 128 17.47 15.95 -0.62
CA TYR A 128 16.95 15.14 0.48
C TYR A 128 15.64 14.42 0.12
N ILE A 129 14.64 15.13 -0.43
CA ILE A 129 13.33 14.53 -0.76
C ILE A 129 13.42 13.52 -1.91
N SER A 130 14.40 13.71 -2.81
CA SER A 130 14.58 12.89 -4.01
C SER A 130 15.34 11.59 -3.74
N ARG A 131 15.86 11.38 -2.54
CA ARG A 131 16.50 10.12 -2.16
C ARG A 131 15.50 8.97 -2.19
N ILE A 132 15.86 7.90 -2.88
CA ILE A 132 15.04 6.70 -3.02
C ILE A 132 15.11 5.87 -1.75
N TRP A 133 13.96 5.62 -1.13
CA TRP A 133 13.82 4.76 0.04
C TRP A 133 12.84 3.63 -0.30
N LEU A 134 13.13 2.42 0.19
CA LEU A 134 12.29 1.24 -0.01
C LEU A 134 12.05 0.54 1.32
N GLU A 135 10.79 0.40 1.72
CA GLU A 135 10.40 -0.49 2.83
C GLU A 135 10.07 -1.89 2.27
N ILE A 136 10.91 -2.87 2.59
CA ILE A 136 10.67 -4.26 2.22
C ILE A 136 9.62 -4.88 3.15
N THR A 137 8.73 -5.71 2.62
CA THR A 137 7.65 -6.38 3.38
C THR A 137 6.93 -5.42 4.34
N CYS A 138 6.41 -4.34 3.78
CA CYS A 138 6.06 -3.15 4.54
C CYS A 138 4.82 -3.27 5.43
N GLY A 139 4.03 -4.36 5.36
CA GLY A 139 2.82 -4.47 6.15
C GLY A 139 1.88 -3.29 5.93
N GLU A 140 1.61 -2.50 6.97
CA GLU A 140 0.79 -1.27 6.93
C GLU A 140 1.61 0.02 6.68
N GLY A 141 2.89 -0.13 6.32
CA GLY A 141 3.84 0.94 5.98
C GLY A 141 4.41 1.75 7.14
N PRO A 142 4.73 1.18 8.33
CA PRO A 142 5.17 1.95 9.48
C PRO A 142 6.52 2.66 9.29
N TYR A 143 7.45 2.15 8.47
CA TYR A 143 8.67 2.92 8.17
C TYR A 143 8.40 4.05 7.17
N MET A 144 7.38 3.94 6.31
CA MET A 144 6.98 5.01 5.38
C MET A 144 6.19 6.12 6.08
N ALA A 145 5.14 5.76 6.83
CA ALA A 145 4.23 6.69 7.51
C ALA A 145 3.72 6.15 8.84
N THR A 146 3.89 6.94 9.89
CA THR A 146 3.50 6.60 11.28
C THR A 146 2.28 7.41 11.73
N ARG A 147 1.13 7.18 11.09
CA ARG A 147 -0.13 7.86 11.47
C ARG A 147 -0.60 7.48 12.87
N TYR A 148 -0.25 6.27 13.31
CA TYR A 148 -0.53 5.71 14.62
C TYR A 148 0.62 4.81 15.05
N ASP A 149 0.75 4.57 16.35
CA ASP A 149 1.68 3.58 16.87
C ASP A 149 1.13 2.17 16.63
N MET A 150 1.94 1.31 16.00
CA MET A 150 1.51 -0.03 15.58
C MET A 150 1.20 -0.96 16.75
N TYR A 151 1.75 -0.69 17.93
CA TYR A 151 1.56 -1.52 19.12
C TYR A 151 0.29 -1.13 19.88
N THR A 152 0.07 0.16 20.09
CA THR A 152 -1.06 0.69 20.87
C THR A 152 -2.29 0.98 20.02
N GLY A 153 -2.11 1.28 18.73
CA GLY A 153 -3.15 1.84 17.88
C GLY A 153 -3.47 3.29 18.22
N GLU A 154 -2.67 3.99 19.03
CA GLU A 154 -2.89 5.40 19.32
C GLU A 154 -2.41 6.28 18.18
N ILE A 155 -3.18 7.33 17.88
CA ILE A 155 -2.84 8.25 16.79
C ILE A 155 -1.71 9.15 17.20
N LEU A 156 -0.76 9.31 16.29
CA LEU A 156 0.40 10.16 16.51
C LEU A 156 0.16 11.56 15.94
N PRO A 157 0.33 12.61 16.78
CA PRO A 157 0.40 13.98 16.30
C PRO A 157 1.46 14.12 15.20
N ILE A 158 1.23 15.01 14.23
CA ILE A 158 2.14 15.21 13.08
C ILE A 158 3.60 15.42 13.52
N GLY A 159 3.82 16.18 14.60
CA GLY A 159 5.17 16.43 15.15
C GLY A 159 5.91 15.17 15.62
N GLU A 160 5.18 14.13 16.01
CA GLU A 160 5.73 12.88 16.58
C GLU A 160 5.85 11.75 15.55
N ARG A 161 5.45 11.99 14.30
CA ARG A 161 5.52 10.98 13.23
C ARG A 161 6.95 10.80 12.69
N GLU A 162 7.41 9.58 12.54
CA GLU A 162 8.82 9.25 12.31
C GLU A 162 9.08 8.47 11.01
N GLY A 163 8.04 8.18 10.22
CA GLY A 163 8.18 7.54 8.92
C GLY A 163 8.99 8.39 7.93
N PHE A 164 9.66 7.78 6.95
CA PHE A 164 10.52 8.54 6.03
C PHE A 164 9.72 9.47 5.11
N ILE A 165 8.45 9.17 4.78
CA ILE A 165 7.57 10.15 4.12
C ILE A 165 7.18 11.25 5.09
N ASP A 166 6.90 10.93 6.36
CA ASP A 166 6.63 11.94 7.39
C ASP A 166 7.79 12.93 7.49
N ARG A 167 9.04 12.45 7.54
CA ARG A 167 10.25 13.29 7.60
C ARG A 167 10.42 14.17 6.37
N LYS A 168 10.23 13.60 5.17
CA LYS A 168 10.20 14.37 3.90
C LYS A 168 9.15 15.48 3.95
N LEU A 169 7.91 15.17 4.31
CA LEU A 169 6.83 16.15 4.37
C LEU A 169 7.02 17.18 5.48
N LYS A 170 7.60 16.81 6.63
CA LYS A 170 7.99 17.76 7.69
C LYS A 170 8.96 18.79 7.15
N ARG A 171 10.03 18.33 6.49
CA ARG A 171 11.07 19.21 5.93
C ARG A 171 10.52 20.12 4.83
N ILE A 172 9.74 19.57 3.91
CA ILE A 172 9.05 20.37 2.88
C ILE A 172 8.14 21.41 3.54
N SER A 173 7.41 21.02 4.59
CA SER A 173 6.48 21.92 5.28
C SER A 173 7.16 23.00 6.10
N SER A 174 8.38 22.78 6.58
CA SER A 174 9.17 23.81 7.29
C SER A 174 9.85 24.80 6.35
N GLU A 175 10.29 24.34 5.17
CA GLU A 175 11.16 25.15 4.30
C GLU A 175 10.41 25.79 3.11
N ILE A 176 9.31 25.20 2.64
CA ILE A 176 8.59 25.68 1.45
C ILE A 176 7.32 26.43 1.86
N ASN A 177 7.18 27.69 1.41
CA ASN A 177 6.05 28.56 1.74
C ASN A 177 5.11 28.84 0.58
N ASP A 178 5.43 28.40 -0.63
CA ASP A 178 4.51 28.40 -1.75
C ASP A 178 3.73 27.09 -1.84
N LYS A 179 2.43 27.18 -2.13
CA LYS A 179 1.52 26.03 -2.13
C LYS A 179 1.75 25.10 -3.33
N LEU A 180 2.05 25.66 -4.51
CA LEU A 180 2.30 24.89 -5.73
C LEU A 180 3.67 24.21 -5.66
N GLU A 181 4.68 24.91 -5.15
CA GLU A 181 6.00 24.36 -4.89
C GLU A 181 5.94 23.25 -3.84
N TRP A 182 5.22 23.45 -2.73
CA TRP A 182 5.03 22.43 -1.70
C TRP A 182 4.43 21.15 -2.29
N HIS A 183 3.41 21.29 -3.14
CA HIS A 183 2.78 20.14 -3.80
C HIS A 183 3.75 19.43 -4.76
N SER A 184 4.52 20.20 -5.53
CA SER A 184 5.54 19.65 -6.44
C SER A 184 6.62 18.87 -5.68
N PHE A 185 7.04 19.36 -4.52
CA PHE A 185 8.04 18.69 -3.68
C PHE A 185 7.44 17.46 -2.99
N ALA A 186 6.17 17.52 -2.59
CA ALA A 186 5.46 16.34 -2.12
C ALA A 186 5.42 15.25 -3.21
N ILE A 187 5.10 15.59 -4.46
CA ILE A 187 5.16 14.63 -5.59
C ILE A 187 6.53 13.95 -5.67
N LEU A 188 7.63 14.71 -5.63
CA LEU A 188 8.99 14.15 -5.65
C LEU A 188 9.25 13.22 -4.46
N ALA A 189 8.83 13.61 -3.26
CA ALA A 189 8.96 12.80 -2.05
C ALA A 189 8.24 11.44 -2.19
N TYR A 190 7.02 11.44 -2.74
CA TYR A 190 6.26 10.21 -2.98
C TYR A 190 6.85 9.36 -4.13
N GLN A 191 7.32 9.99 -5.21
CA GLN A 191 7.97 9.30 -6.34
C GLN A 191 9.27 8.61 -5.91
N ALA A 192 9.98 9.14 -4.91
CA ALA A 192 11.19 8.57 -4.35
C ALA A 192 10.94 7.65 -3.14
N SER A 193 9.70 7.22 -2.89
CA SER A 193 9.32 6.44 -1.71
C SER A 193 8.58 5.18 -2.12
N TYR A 194 9.18 4.03 -1.90
CA TYR A 194 8.69 2.73 -2.34
C TYR A 194 8.41 1.79 -1.17
N GLY A 195 7.56 0.80 -1.39
CA GLY A 195 7.34 -0.30 -0.48
C GLY A 195 6.75 -1.51 -1.21
N PHE A 196 6.94 -2.71 -0.66
CA PHE A 196 6.19 -3.86 -1.15
C PHE A 196 5.70 -4.75 -0.03
N GLU A 197 4.58 -5.43 -0.27
CA GLU A 197 3.97 -6.35 0.68
C GLU A 197 3.38 -7.56 -0.04
N TRP A 198 3.37 -8.72 0.63
CA TRP A 198 2.73 -9.93 0.14
C TRP A 198 1.21 -9.84 0.27
N ASN A 199 0.70 -9.47 1.44
CA ASN A 199 -0.72 -9.50 1.80
C ASN A 199 -1.46 -8.28 1.25
N GLY A 200 -2.53 -8.51 0.48
CA GLY A 200 -3.25 -7.42 -0.16
C GLY A 200 -4.02 -6.51 0.82
N ASP A 201 -4.50 -7.05 1.94
CA ASP A 201 -5.17 -6.26 2.97
C ASP A 201 -4.21 -5.30 3.68
N SER A 202 -3.03 -5.78 4.08
CA SER A 202 -1.97 -4.94 4.65
C SER A 202 -1.48 -3.90 3.65
N LEU A 203 -1.25 -4.30 2.40
CA LEU A 203 -0.84 -3.37 1.34
C LEU A 203 -1.85 -2.24 1.11
N LEU A 204 -3.15 -2.54 1.17
CA LEU A 204 -4.18 -1.50 1.06
C LEU A 204 -4.08 -0.50 2.22
N LEU A 205 -3.94 -0.99 3.46
CA LEU A 205 -3.76 -0.14 4.64
C LEU A 205 -2.51 0.75 4.50
N ALA A 206 -1.40 0.21 4.01
CA ALA A 206 -0.20 1.01 3.73
C ALA A 206 -0.49 2.13 2.72
N ARG A 207 -1.15 1.81 1.61
CA ARG A 207 -1.50 2.81 0.57
C ARG A 207 -2.43 3.90 1.11
N GLU A 208 -3.41 3.53 1.93
CA GLU A 208 -4.33 4.47 2.59
C GLU A 208 -3.60 5.34 3.62
N ASN A 209 -2.73 4.75 4.44
CA ASN A 209 -1.92 5.47 5.41
C ASN A 209 -1.07 6.54 4.73
N LEU A 210 -0.41 6.21 3.64
CA LEU A 210 0.38 7.16 2.87
C LEU A 210 -0.48 8.28 2.28
N LEU A 211 -1.63 7.93 1.69
CA LEU A 211 -2.51 8.92 1.09
C LEU A 211 -3.04 9.92 2.13
N TYR A 212 -3.47 9.43 3.29
CA TYR A 212 -3.95 10.31 4.36
C TYR A 212 -2.82 11.04 5.08
N THR A 213 -1.59 10.52 5.09
CA THR A 213 -0.42 11.28 5.52
C THR A 213 -0.22 12.53 4.66
N TYR A 214 -0.30 12.43 3.32
CA TYR A 214 -0.28 13.62 2.46
C TYR A 214 -1.38 14.63 2.83
N CYS A 215 -2.61 14.16 3.06
CA CYS A 215 -3.74 15.00 3.45
C CYS A 215 -3.49 15.70 4.79
N ASP A 216 -3.01 14.97 5.80
CA ASP A 216 -2.74 15.47 7.14
C ASP A 216 -1.73 16.62 7.11
N TYR A 217 -0.61 16.47 6.40
CA TYR A 217 0.39 17.54 6.27
C TYR A 217 -0.13 18.73 5.46
N TYR A 218 -0.89 18.48 4.39
CA TYR A 218 -1.50 19.55 3.59
C TYR A 218 -2.45 20.40 4.42
N VAL A 219 -3.37 19.75 5.15
CA VAL A 219 -4.34 20.43 6.04
C VAL A 219 -3.63 21.13 7.19
N ALA A 220 -2.60 20.52 7.78
CA ALA A 220 -1.85 21.12 8.86
C ALA A 220 -1.18 22.43 8.43
N LYS A 221 -0.60 22.48 7.22
CA LYS A 221 0.08 23.66 6.68
C LYS A 221 -0.89 24.72 6.15
N TRP A 222 -1.90 24.34 5.37
CA TRP A 222 -2.73 25.28 4.62
C TRP A 222 -4.11 25.54 5.23
N LYS A 223 -4.49 24.79 6.26
CA LYS A 223 -5.81 24.86 6.93
C LYS A 223 -7.00 24.62 5.98
N GLU A 224 -6.74 23.97 4.86
CA GLU A 224 -7.74 23.56 3.87
C GLU A 224 -7.42 22.16 3.34
N LYS A 225 -8.38 21.53 2.65
CA LYS A 225 -8.18 20.21 2.04
C LYS A 225 -7.50 20.33 0.68
N PRO A 226 -6.67 19.35 0.28
CA PRO A 226 -6.12 19.33 -1.08
C PRO A 226 -7.24 19.20 -2.11
N SER A 227 -6.99 19.70 -3.33
CA SER A 227 -7.90 19.48 -4.45
C SER A 227 -8.05 17.98 -4.75
N TYR A 228 -9.21 17.60 -5.29
CA TYR A 228 -9.46 16.21 -5.66
C TYR A 228 -8.42 15.67 -6.66
N GLU A 229 -8.04 16.48 -7.65
CA GLU A 229 -7.04 16.10 -8.65
C GLU A 229 -5.66 15.88 -8.03
N ASN A 230 -5.20 16.77 -7.12
CA ASN A 230 -3.93 16.58 -6.43
C ASN A 230 -3.95 15.33 -5.55
N PHE A 231 -5.07 15.08 -4.86
CA PHE A 231 -5.22 13.92 -3.99
C PHE A 231 -5.23 12.61 -4.79
N LYS A 232 -5.95 12.58 -5.92
CA LYS A 232 -5.94 11.47 -6.86
C LYS A 232 -4.56 11.24 -7.47
N HIS A 233 -3.84 12.29 -7.82
CA HIS A 233 -2.49 12.17 -8.39
C HIS A 233 -1.50 11.53 -7.39
N ILE A 234 -1.57 11.89 -6.11
CA ILE A 234 -0.79 11.23 -5.06
C ILE A 234 -1.19 9.75 -4.92
N ALA A 235 -2.48 9.42 -4.97
CA ALA A 235 -2.93 8.03 -4.96
C ALA A 235 -2.40 7.23 -6.16
N GLU A 236 -2.29 7.85 -7.34
CA GLU A 236 -1.70 7.23 -8.52
C GLU A 236 -0.22 6.91 -8.28
N ILE A 237 0.57 7.84 -7.76
CA ILE A 237 1.99 7.62 -7.42
C ILE A 237 2.12 6.49 -6.39
N ILE A 238 1.33 6.52 -5.32
CA ILE A 238 1.30 5.47 -4.28
C ILE A 238 1.01 4.10 -4.89
N SER A 239 0.04 4.00 -5.81
CA SER A 239 -0.32 2.73 -6.44
C SER A 239 0.80 2.14 -7.33
N TYR A 240 1.72 2.99 -7.82
CA TYR A 240 2.91 2.57 -8.55
C TYR A 240 4.05 2.17 -7.64
N ASN A 241 4.24 2.90 -6.53
CA ASN A 241 5.42 2.77 -5.69
C ASN A 241 5.26 1.81 -4.52
N VAL A 242 4.02 1.56 -4.09
CA VAL A 242 3.70 0.62 -3.01
C VAL A 242 2.91 -0.52 -3.61
N PHE A 243 3.56 -1.67 -3.83
CA PHE A 243 3.06 -2.72 -4.72
C PHE A 243 3.09 -4.12 -4.09
N GLN A 244 2.32 -5.05 -4.69
CA GLN A 244 2.21 -6.42 -4.18
C GLN A 244 3.31 -7.31 -4.80
N MET A 245 4.11 -7.98 -3.97
CA MET A 245 5.24 -8.80 -4.45
C MET A 245 5.61 -9.93 -3.49
N ASP A 246 6.01 -11.07 -4.07
CA ASP A 246 6.86 -12.07 -3.40
C ASP A 246 8.30 -11.55 -3.33
N GLY A 247 8.75 -11.17 -2.13
CA GLY A 247 10.08 -10.62 -1.91
C GLY A 247 11.25 -11.58 -2.16
N ILE A 248 11.00 -12.89 -2.27
CA ILE A 248 12.01 -13.92 -2.55
C ILE A 248 12.08 -14.19 -4.05
N LYS A 249 10.92 -14.32 -4.71
CA LYS A 249 10.83 -14.70 -6.12
C LYS A 249 10.72 -13.50 -7.09
N TYR A 250 10.50 -12.29 -6.58
CA TYR A 250 10.27 -11.07 -7.36
C TYR A 250 9.08 -11.15 -8.34
N ILE A 251 8.10 -12.00 -8.04
CA ILE A 251 6.87 -12.19 -8.82
C ILE A 251 5.65 -11.67 -8.06
N VAL A 252 4.54 -11.47 -8.77
CA VAL A 252 3.25 -11.21 -8.14
C VAL A 252 2.88 -12.45 -7.30
N PRO A 253 2.39 -12.30 -6.05
CA PRO A 253 2.09 -13.45 -5.21
C PRO A 253 1.16 -14.45 -5.91
N LEU A 254 1.48 -15.74 -5.72
CA LEU A 254 0.71 -16.88 -6.23
C LEU A 254 0.56 -16.91 -7.76
N SER A 255 1.39 -16.19 -8.50
CA SER A 255 1.32 -16.16 -9.96
C SER A 255 2.03 -17.33 -10.63
N ASP A 256 2.81 -18.09 -9.87
CA ASP A 256 3.54 -19.29 -10.23
C ASP A 256 2.83 -20.59 -9.81
N MET A 257 1.63 -20.49 -9.23
CA MET A 257 0.85 -21.68 -8.88
C MET A 257 0.44 -22.42 -10.16
N ASP A 258 0.80 -23.70 -10.23
CA ASP A 258 0.46 -24.57 -11.37
C ASP A 258 -1.05 -24.63 -11.57
N THR A 259 -1.48 -24.45 -12.81
CA THR A 259 -2.88 -24.67 -13.21
C THR A 259 -3.05 -26.13 -13.59
N LEU A 260 -3.99 -26.82 -12.93
CA LEU A 260 -4.47 -28.11 -13.40
C LEU A 260 -5.30 -27.87 -14.67
N GLU A 261 -4.69 -28.03 -15.83
CA GLU A 261 -5.43 -28.07 -17.10
C GLU A 261 -5.99 -29.48 -17.28
N THR A 262 -7.28 -29.64 -17.01
CA THR A 262 -8.03 -30.76 -17.60
C THR A 262 -8.31 -30.41 -19.05
N GLU A 263 -7.41 -30.74 -19.97
CA GLU A 263 -7.74 -30.76 -21.39
C GLU A 263 -8.81 -31.84 -21.63
N THR A 264 -10.09 -31.46 -21.62
CA THR A 264 -11.13 -32.32 -22.18
C THR A 264 -11.00 -32.33 -23.70
N GLN A 265 -10.15 -33.21 -24.23
CA GLN A 265 -10.33 -33.70 -25.60
C GLN A 265 -11.50 -34.68 -25.60
N LEU A 266 -12.64 -34.27 -26.15
CA LEU A 266 -13.74 -35.18 -26.45
C LEU A 266 -13.31 -36.11 -27.60
N ASN A 267 -12.73 -37.25 -27.27
CA ASN A 267 -12.45 -38.33 -28.22
C ASN A 267 -13.68 -39.27 -28.27
N PRO A 268 -14.45 -39.34 -29.37
CA PRO A 268 -15.70 -40.10 -29.42
C PRO A 268 -15.53 -41.63 -29.38
N PHE A 269 -14.29 -42.14 -29.41
CA PHE A 269 -14.00 -43.55 -29.65
C PHE A 269 -13.06 -44.21 -28.64
N THR A 270 -12.65 -43.55 -27.55
CA THR A 270 -11.81 -44.17 -26.52
C THR A 270 -12.21 -43.75 -25.10
N LYS A 271 -12.48 -44.73 -24.23
CA LYS A 271 -12.47 -44.54 -22.77
C LYS A 271 -11.02 -44.58 -22.30
N ASN A 272 -10.32 -43.45 -22.35
CA ASN A 272 -9.09 -43.29 -21.59
C ASN A 272 -9.33 -42.32 -20.43
N TYR A 273 -8.83 -42.70 -19.26
CA TYR A 273 -8.70 -41.79 -18.13
C TYR A 273 -7.48 -40.93 -18.40
N ASP A 274 -7.69 -39.68 -18.82
CA ASP A 274 -6.60 -38.73 -19.02
C ASP A 274 -5.97 -38.36 -17.68
N SER A 275 -4.65 -38.37 -17.63
CA SER A 275 -3.88 -37.91 -16.46
C SER A 275 -3.79 -36.39 -16.52
N PRO A 276 -3.99 -35.64 -15.43
CA PRO A 276 -3.86 -34.19 -15.46
C PRO A 276 -2.42 -33.81 -15.85
N SER A 277 -2.29 -32.99 -16.90
CA SER A 277 -1.02 -32.36 -17.25
C SER A 277 -0.79 -31.16 -16.32
N ILE A 278 0.40 -31.09 -15.72
CA ILE A 278 0.81 -29.97 -14.87
C ILE A 278 1.57 -28.99 -15.76
N THR A 279 1.00 -27.81 -15.99
CA THR A 279 1.72 -26.72 -16.65
C THR A 279 2.48 -25.90 -15.60
N HIS A 280 3.81 -26.00 -15.62
CA HIS A 280 4.65 -25.21 -14.73
C HIS A 280 4.67 -23.75 -15.15
N ASN A 281 4.17 -22.87 -14.29
CA ASN A 281 4.13 -21.43 -14.54
C ASN A 281 5.27 -20.73 -13.79
N ASN A 282 6.17 -20.06 -14.53
CA ASN A 282 7.33 -19.37 -13.95
C ASN A 282 6.99 -18.09 -13.15
N GLY A 283 5.69 -17.80 -12.97
CA GLY A 283 5.23 -16.62 -12.26
C GLY A 283 5.34 -15.34 -13.09
N LYS A 284 4.57 -14.33 -12.69
CA LYS A 284 4.56 -13.02 -13.33
C LYS A 284 5.49 -12.08 -12.57
N ARG A 285 6.67 -11.80 -13.15
CA ARG A 285 7.65 -10.83 -12.60
C ARG A 285 7.04 -9.46 -12.36
N VAL A 286 7.39 -8.86 -11.22
CA VAL A 286 6.90 -7.53 -10.80
C VAL A 286 7.59 -6.42 -11.58
N LYS A 287 6.82 -5.39 -11.91
CA LYS A 287 7.32 -4.15 -12.49
C LYS A 287 7.06 -2.96 -11.56
N ILE A 288 8.01 -2.04 -11.53
CA ILE A 288 7.92 -0.77 -10.81
C ILE A 288 8.04 0.41 -11.76
N MET A 289 7.51 1.56 -11.38
CA MET A 289 7.65 2.79 -12.16
C MET A 289 9.04 3.37 -11.98
N ASN A 290 9.78 3.54 -13.08
CA ASN A 290 10.94 4.40 -13.12
C ASN A 290 10.49 5.82 -13.45
N TRP A 291 10.43 6.70 -12.45
CA TRP A 291 9.94 8.07 -12.63
C TRP A 291 10.87 8.97 -13.47
N ASN A 292 12.15 8.59 -13.63
CA ASN A 292 13.07 9.32 -14.50
C ASN A 292 12.77 9.05 -15.99
N THR A 293 12.43 7.79 -16.33
CA THR A 293 12.11 7.39 -17.71
C THR A 293 10.61 7.37 -18.01
N ASN A 294 9.78 7.51 -16.96
CA ASN A 294 8.34 7.35 -16.95
C ASN A 294 7.88 6.01 -17.58
N LYS A 295 8.59 4.92 -17.25
CA LYS A 295 8.33 3.57 -17.76
C LYS A 295 8.29 2.55 -16.64
N MET A 296 7.45 1.53 -16.83
CA MET A 296 7.43 0.35 -15.96
C MET A 296 8.59 -0.58 -16.31
N GLU A 297 9.48 -0.82 -15.35
CA GLU A 297 10.67 -1.66 -15.49
C GLU A 297 10.58 -2.85 -14.51
N PHE A 298 11.22 -3.98 -14.84
CA PHE A 298 11.23 -5.13 -13.92
C PHE A 298 12.00 -4.79 -12.64
N PHE A 299 11.45 -5.16 -11.49
CA PHE A 299 12.06 -4.87 -10.18
C PHE A 299 13.46 -5.50 -10.05
N ASP A 300 13.62 -6.72 -10.54
CA ASP A 300 14.82 -7.56 -10.47
C ASP A 300 15.73 -7.44 -11.71
N LYS A 301 15.59 -6.37 -12.49
CA LYS A 301 16.31 -6.17 -13.77
C LYS A 301 17.83 -6.30 -13.63
N GLU A 302 18.42 -5.82 -12.53
CA GLU A 302 19.87 -5.84 -12.28
C GLU A 302 20.36 -7.08 -11.53
N ILE A 303 19.45 -7.81 -10.86
CA ILE A 303 19.77 -9.10 -10.19
C ILE A 303 19.86 -10.24 -11.22
N SER A 304 19.30 -10.03 -12.41
CA SER A 304 19.28 -10.99 -13.51
C SER A 304 20.54 -10.93 -14.42
N MET A 305 21.55 -10.14 -14.07
CA MET A 305 22.85 -10.05 -14.76
C MET A 305 23.93 -10.78 -13.97
#